data_AF-A0A7G8X2H1-F1
#
_entry.id   AF-A0A7G8X2H1-F1
#
_cell.length_a   1.000
_cell.length_b   1.000
_cell.length_c   1.000
_cell.angle_alpha   90.00
_cell.angle_beta   90.00
_cell.angle_gamma   90.00
#
_symmetry.space_group_name_H-M   'P 1'
#
loop_
_entity.id
_entity.type
_entity.pdbx_description
1 polymer ?
#
loop_
_entity_poly.entity_id
_entity_poly.type
_entity_poly.pdbx_seq_one_letter_code
_entity_poly.pdbx_strand_id
1 'polypeptide(L)'
;MTNQNQDIITYFQKLDRRFFMDVHKEFAYMDEAIPIGHEQTISQPSLVLEMTLALDLQPYSKVLEIGTGSGFQTALLAAFSNSVYSIERIAALHERAKARLEKAGFSNIHFKLDDGSTGWEEHAPYNRIMVTAAATQVPRELIDQLGIGGKMIIPVGTPLLQELLLLEKDEDGEIHTTVLDEVRFVPLKGKYE
;
A
#
# COMPACT_ATOMS: atom_id res chain seq x y z
N MET A 1 -10.54 -14.32 14.01
CA MET A 1 -9.31 -13.56 13.69
C MET A 1 -8.13 -14.51 13.87
N THR A 2 -7.22 -14.56 12.89
CA THR A 2 -5.96 -15.32 13.00
C THR A 2 -5.06 -14.68 14.06
N ASN A 3 -4.06 -15.42 14.57
CA ASN A 3 -3.09 -14.87 15.52
C ASN A 3 -2.36 -13.65 14.91
N GLN A 4 -2.09 -13.70 13.61
CA GLN A 4 -1.42 -12.63 12.87
C GLN A 4 -2.26 -11.34 12.76
N ASN A 5 -3.57 -11.43 12.56
CA ASN A 5 -4.42 -10.22 12.53
C ASN A 5 -4.38 -9.49 13.87
N GLN A 6 -4.34 -10.24 14.98
CA GLN A 6 -4.21 -9.64 16.31
C GLN A 6 -2.84 -8.96 16.48
N ASP A 7 -1.77 -9.57 15.98
CA ASP A 7 -0.42 -8.98 15.99
C ASP A 7 -0.35 -7.70 15.16
N ILE A 8 -0.97 -7.68 13.95
CA ILE A 8 -1.08 -6.48 13.11
C ILE A 8 -1.81 -5.35 13.85
N ILE A 9 -2.96 -5.65 14.47
CA ILE A 9 -3.73 -4.67 15.24
C ILE A 9 -2.89 -4.13 16.41
N THR A 10 -2.21 -5.01 17.14
CA THR A 10 -1.35 -4.59 18.27
C THR A 10 -0.14 -3.76 17.83
N TYR A 11 0.47 -4.09 16.70
CA TYR A 11 1.55 -3.31 16.12
C TYR A 11 1.05 -1.94 15.67
N PHE A 12 -0.07 -1.90 14.95
CA PHE A 12 -0.72 -0.67 14.47
C PHE A 12 -1.04 0.29 15.62
N GLN A 13 -1.59 -0.22 16.73
CA GLN A 13 -1.88 0.59 17.93
C GLN A 13 -0.64 1.23 18.56
N LYS A 14 0.55 0.65 18.37
CA LYS A 14 1.82 1.16 18.89
C LYS A 14 2.57 2.03 17.89
N LEU A 15 2.21 1.95 16.60
CA LEU A 15 2.88 2.68 15.53
C LEU A 15 2.52 4.17 15.62
N ASP A 16 3.50 5.01 15.95
CA ASP A 16 3.26 6.46 16.05
C ASP A 16 3.12 7.08 14.65
N ARG A 17 1.88 7.28 14.19
CA ARG A 17 1.57 7.92 12.90
C ARG A 17 2.26 9.28 12.72
N ARG A 18 2.51 10.05 13.81
CA ARG A 18 3.22 11.34 13.75
C ARG A 18 4.66 11.20 13.25
N PHE A 19 5.28 10.04 13.40
CA PHE A 19 6.62 9.76 12.90
C PHE A 19 6.69 9.89 11.36
N PHE A 20 5.58 9.59 10.68
CA PHE A 20 5.47 9.60 9.22
C PHE A 20 4.96 10.95 8.66
N MET A 21 4.79 11.96 9.52
CA MET A 21 4.26 13.28 9.14
C MET A 21 5.33 14.35 9.35
N ASP A 22 5.40 15.34 8.48
CA ASP A 22 6.26 16.54 8.68
C ASP A 22 5.47 17.72 9.23
N VAL A 23 4.24 17.86 8.76
CA VAL A 23 3.29 18.93 9.11
C VAL A 23 2.03 18.32 9.70
N HIS A 24 1.18 19.15 10.31
CA HIS A 24 -0.17 18.74 10.75
C HIS A 24 -0.18 17.57 11.75
N LYS A 25 0.89 17.42 12.54
CA LYS A 25 1.07 16.32 13.51
C LYS A 25 0.02 16.31 14.62
N GLU A 26 -0.56 17.46 14.91
CA GLU A 26 -1.69 17.64 15.82
C GLU A 26 -2.93 16.82 15.39
N PHE A 27 -3.06 16.51 14.09
CA PHE A 27 -4.16 15.72 13.54
C PHE A 27 -3.81 14.23 13.35
N ALA A 28 -2.63 13.77 13.77
CA ALA A 28 -2.17 12.41 13.48
C ALA A 28 -3.09 11.30 14.03
N TYR A 29 -3.82 11.58 15.11
CA TYR A 29 -4.74 10.63 15.75
C TYR A 29 -6.20 10.79 15.29
N MET A 30 -6.48 11.73 14.38
CA MET A 30 -7.77 11.79 13.71
C MET A 30 -7.87 10.65 12.70
N ASP A 31 -9.04 10.03 12.65
CA ASP A 31 -9.33 8.98 11.67
C ASP A 31 -9.69 9.58 10.31
N GLU A 32 -8.75 10.34 9.73
CA GLU A 32 -8.91 11.07 8.47
C GLU A 32 -7.59 11.04 7.69
N ALA A 33 -7.68 11.24 6.37
CA ALA A 33 -6.50 11.43 5.54
C ALA A 33 -5.93 12.84 5.73
N ILE A 34 -4.62 12.96 5.99
CA ILE A 34 -3.97 14.24 6.31
C ILE A 34 -2.96 14.63 5.22
N PRO A 35 -2.85 15.90 4.79
CA PRO A 35 -1.85 16.31 3.80
C PRO A 35 -0.40 16.07 4.25
N ILE A 36 0.43 15.56 3.33
CA ILE A 36 1.89 15.35 3.52
C ILE A 36 2.76 16.18 2.55
N GLY A 37 2.13 17.13 1.86
CA GLY A 37 2.73 17.94 0.80
C GLY A 37 2.66 17.26 -0.57
N HIS A 38 3.04 17.99 -1.62
CA HIS A 38 3.01 17.52 -3.02
C HIS A 38 1.65 16.99 -3.47
N GLU A 39 0.56 17.58 -2.97
CA GLU A 39 -0.82 17.16 -3.25
C GLU A 39 -1.14 15.72 -2.83
N GLN A 40 -0.31 15.12 -1.96
CA GLN A 40 -0.50 13.78 -1.41
C GLN A 40 -1.00 13.84 0.03
N THR A 41 -1.58 12.73 0.47
CA THR A 41 -2.04 12.54 1.85
C THR A 41 -1.44 11.28 2.47
N ILE A 42 -1.31 11.27 3.80
CA ILE A 42 -1.20 10.04 4.57
C ILE A 42 -2.63 9.54 4.80
N SER A 43 -2.91 8.31 4.37
CA SER A 43 -4.25 7.72 4.40
C SER A 43 -4.86 7.65 5.80
N GLN A 44 -6.19 7.58 5.85
CA GLN A 44 -6.97 7.38 7.06
C GLN A 44 -6.49 6.12 7.82
N PRO A 45 -6.21 6.21 9.13
CA PRO A 45 -5.70 5.11 9.94
C PRO A 45 -6.53 3.83 9.87
N SER A 46 -7.85 3.91 10.04
CA SER A 46 -8.73 2.74 10.00
C SER A 46 -8.69 2.04 8.64
N LEU A 47 -8.73 2.81 7.55
CA LEU A 47 -8.61 2.30 6.18
C LEU A 47 -7.25 1.62 5.94
N VAL A 48 -6.15 2.20 6.44
CA VAL A 48 -4.81 1.56 6.37
C VAL A 48 -4.81 0.21 7.08
N LEU A 49 -5.41 0.13 8.28
CA LEU A 49 -5.52 -1.13 9.02
C LEU A 49 -6.40 -2.13 8.27
N GLU A 50 -7.55 -1.71 7.76
CA GLU A 50 -8.47 -2.54 6.99
C GLU A 50 -7.81 -3.14 5.76
N MET A 51 -7.19 -2.30 4.91
CA MET A 51 -6.46 -2.75 3.72
C MET A 51 -5.36 -3.76 4.08
N THR A 52 -4.62 -3.51 5.17
CA THR A 52 -3.54 -4.39 5.63
C THR A 52 -4.08 -5.75 6.09
N LEU A 53 -5.21 -5.76 6.80
CA LEU A 53 -5.85 -7.01 7.25
C LEU A 53 -6.45 -7.80 6.08
N ALA A 54 -7.10 -7.11 5.13
CA ALA A 54 -7.67 -7.73 3.94
C ALA A 54 -6.61 -8.32 3.00
N LEU A 55 -5.43 -7.70 2.95
CA LEU A 55 -4.30 -8.20 2.16
C LEU A 55 -3.77 -9.55 2.69
N ASP A 56 -4.10 -9.95 3.93
CA ASP A 56 -3.79 -11.27 4.49
C ASP A 56 -2.30 -11.63 4.29
N LEU A 57 -1.44 -10.73 4.78
CA LEU A 57 0.02 -10.89 4.73
C LEU A 57 0.43 -12.20 5.38
N GLN A 58 1.49 -12.80 4.86
CA GLN A 58 2.10 -14.01 5.43
C GLN A 58 3.58 -13.74 5.70
N PRO A 59 4.24 -14.40 6.67
CA PRO A 59 5.66 -14.16 6.97
C PRO A 59 6.59 -14.33 5.76
N TYR A 60 6.23 -15.19 4.80
CA TYR A 60 6.97 -15.41 3.55
C TYR A 60 6.63 -14.42 2.43
N SER A 61 5.67 -13.50 2.65
CA SER A 61 5.15 -12.65 1.58
C SER A 61 6.22 -11.74 0.99
N LYS A 62 6.33 -11.76 -0.34
CA LYS A 62 6.95 -10.73 -1.15
C LYS A 62 5.86 -9.74 -1.57
N VAL A 63 5.97 -8.50 -1.13
CA VAL A 63 4.94 -7.46 -1.32
C VAL A 63 5.42 -6.41 -2.30
N LEU A 64 4.58 -6.05 -3.26
CA LEU A 64 4.72 -4.81 -4.06
C LEU A 64 3.81 -3.74 -3.46
N GLU A 65 4.34 -2.56 -3.21
CA GLU A 65 3.58 -1.37 -2.84
C GLU A 65 3.72 -0.30 -3.93
N ILE A 66 2.59 0.21 -4.41
CA ILE A 66 2.52 1.33 -5.35
C ILE A 66 2.03 2.55 -4.59
N GLY A 67 2.92 3.53 -4.41
CA GLY A 67 2.68 4.75 -3.64
C GLY A 67 3.25 4.66 -2.22
N THR A 68 4.57 4.79 -2.08
CA THR A 68 5.22 4.84 -0.75
C THR A 68 4.69 6.01 0.10
N GLY A 69 4.50 7.18 -0.51
CA GLY A 69 3.99 8.38 0.14
C GLY A 69 4.75 8.76 1.41
N SER A 70 4.10 8.63 2.56
CA SER A 70 4.70 8.92 3.87
C SER A 70 5.59 7.82 4.44
N GLY A 71 5.40 6.57 3.96
CA GLY A 71 5.96 5.34 4.52
C GLY A 71 5.12 4.65 5.60
N PHE A 72 3.94 5.18 5.96
CA PHE A 72 3.11 4.61 7.04
C PHE A 72 2.55 3.22 6.70
N GLN A 73 1.98 3.06 5.50
CA GLN A 73 1.54 1.76 4.99
C GLN A 73 2.75 0.81 4.82
N THR A 74 3.85 1.30 4.24
CA THR A 74 5.09 0.54 4.06
C THR A 74 5.61 -0.06 5.35
N ALA A 75 5.55 0.67 6.47
CA ALA A 75 5.98 0.17 7.78
C ALA A 75 5.16 -1.05 8.26
N LEU A 76 3.84 -1.03 8.05
CA LEU A 76 2.98 -2.17 8.34
C LEU A 76 3.30 -3.36 7.45
N LEU A 77 3.46 -3.12 6.14
CA LEU A 77 3.83 -4.18 5.20
C LEU A 77 5.18 -4.81 5.58
N ALA A 78 6.18 -3.98 5.91
CA ALA A 78 7.53 -4.42 6.23
C ALA A 78 7.61 -5.19 7.56
N ALA A 79 6.76 -4.86 8.54
CA ALA A 79 6.72 -5.55 9.83
C ALA A 79 6.15 -6.98 9.73
N PHE A 80 5.35 -7.29 8.71
CA PHE A 80 4.58 -8.54 8.61
C PHE A 80 4.82 -9.32 7.31
N SER A 81 5.89 -9.02 6.59
CA SER A 81 6.26 -9.71 5.35
C SER A 81 7.76 -9.95 5.25
N ASN A 82 8.17 -10.85 4.35
CA ASN A 82 9.57 -11.15 4.13
C ASN A 82 10.31 -9.99 3.46
N SER A 83 9.67 -9.33 2.49
CA SER A 83 10.26 -8.21 1.76
C SER A 83 9.18 -7.33 1.12
N VAL A 84 9.42 -6.02 1.12
CA VAL A 84 8.56 -5.02 0.50
C VAL A 84 9.32 -4.33 -0.63
N TYR A 85 8.71 -4.22 -1.80
CA TYR A 85 9.19 -3.47 -2.94
C TYR A 85 8.25 -2.29 -3.12
N SER A 86 8.70 -1.09 -2.78
CA SER A 86 7.86 0.10 -2.73
C SER A 86 8.29 1.11 -3.79
N ILE A 87 7.32 1.54 -4.62
CA ILE A 87 7.53 2.50 -5.69
C ILE A 87 6.87 3.83 -5.32
N GLU A 88 7.61 4.92 -5.49
CA GLU A 88 7.12 6.29 -5.35
C GLU A 88 7.61 7.13 -6.52
N ARG A 89 6.74 7.96 -7.09
CA ARG A 89 7.10 8.80 -8.26
C ARG A 89 7.64 10.18 -7.86
N ILE A 90 7.31 10.64 -6.66
CA ILE A 90 7.69 11.97 -6.16
C ILE A 90 8.98 11.84 -5.35
N ALA A 91 10.10 12.30 -5.94
CA ALA A 91 11.44 12.19 -5.34
C ALA A 91 11.50 12.69 -3.88
N ALA A 92 10.87 13.81 -3.58
CA ALA A 92 10.85 14.36 -2.23
C ALA A 92 10.10 13.48 -1.20
N LEU A 93 9.08 12.73 -1.63
CA LEU A 93 8.39 11.76 -0.76
C LEU A 93 9.22 10.48 -0.63
N HIS A 94 9.76 9.98 -1.75
CA HIS A 94 10.63 8.81 -1.80
C HIS A 94 11.80 8.93 -0.80
N GLU A 95 12.58 10.02 -0.88
CA GLU A 95 13.75 10.21 -0.01
C GLU A 95 13.34 10.33 1.47
N ARG A 96 12.24 11.03 1.77
CA ARG A 96 11.76 11.20 3.15
C ARG A 96 11.27 9.89 3.75
N ALA A 97 10.47 9.13 3.01
CA ALA A 97 9.94 7.84 3.45
C ALA A 97 11.08 6.84 3.68
N LYS A 98 12.02 6.74 2.73
CA LYS A 98 13.22 5.90 2.84
C LYS A 98 14.01 6.22 4.12
N ALA A 99 14.38 7.49 4.32
CA ALA A 99 15.15 7.88 5.50
C ALA A 99 14.43 7.58 6.83
N ARG A 100 13.10 7.75 6.88
CA ARG A 100 12.30 7.41 8.07
C ARG A 100 12.26 5.91 8.33
N LEU A 101 12.03 5.11 7.30
CA LEU A 101 11.88 3.66 7.43
C LEU A 101 13.22 2.99 7.78
N GLU A 102 14.33 3.47 7.19
CA GLU A 102 15.69 3.05 7.59
C GLU A 102 15.97 3.43 9.05
N LYS A 103 15.61 4.66 9.47
CA LYS A 103 15.74 5.10 10.87
C LYS A 103 14.87 4.29 11.83
N ALA A 104 13.71 3.80 11.38
CA ALA A 104 12.84 2.90 12.14
C ALA A 104 13.38 1.47 12.22
N GLY A 105 14.48 1.15 11.53
CA GLY A 105 15.18 -0.13 11.60
C GLY A 105 14.72 -1.16 10.56
N PHE A 106 13.89 -0.77 9.58
CA PHE A 106 13.51 -1.67 8.51
C PHE A 106 14.67 -1.86 7.53
N SER A 107 14.98 -3.12 7.25
CA SER A 107 16.05 -3.54 6.33
C SER A 107 15.54 -4.42 5.18
N ASN A 108 14.26 -4.77 5.20
CA ASN A 108 13.59 -5.63 4.21
C ASN A 108 12.77 -4.83 3.18
N ILE A 109 13.10 -3.56 2.96
CA ILE A 109 12.40 -2.68 2.02
C ILE A 109 13.34 -2.32 0.86
N HIS A 110 12.88 -2.54 -0.36
CA HIS A 110 13.50 -2.11 -1.60
C HIS A 110 12.72 -0.91 -2.13
N PHE A 111 13.39 0.23 -2.27
CA PHE A 111 12.76 1.47 -2.75
C PHE A 111 13.08 1.71 -4.23
N LYS A 112 12.09 2.20 -4.98
CA LYS A 112 12.26 2.63 -6.36
C LYS A 112 11.58 3.99 -6.57
N LEU A 113 12.34 4.93 -7.14
CA LEU A 113 11.82 6.21 -7.61
C LEU A 113 11.40 6.06 -9.09
N ASP A 114 10.12 5.80 -9.35
CA ASP A 114 9.60 5.53 -10.70
C ASP A 114 8.08 5.69 -10.79
N ASP A 115 7.53 5.57 -12.00
CA ASP A 115 6.10 5.35 -12.23
C ASP A 115 5.70 3.92 -11.82
N GLY A 116 4.83 3.82 -10.81
CA GLY A 116 4.35 2.54 -10.30
C GLY A 116 3.18 1.94 -11.07
N SER A 117 2.62 2.62 -12.06
CA SER A 117 1.44 2.17 -12.82
C SER A 117 1.70 0.90 -13.63
N THR A 118 2.96 0.57 -13.90
CA THR A 118 3.41 -0.67 -14.56
C THR A 118 4.05 -1.68 -13.61
N GLY A 119 4.04 -1.43 -12.30
CA GLY A 119 4.68 -2.29 -11.31
C GLY A 119 6.21 -2.35 -11.40
N TRP A 120 6.78 -3.46 -10.95
CA TRP A 120 8.23 -3.70 -10.94
C TRP A 120 8.54 -5.15 -11.35
N GLU A 121 8.44 -5.38 -12.65
CA GLU A 121 8.52 -6.71 -13.28
C GLU A 121 9.79 -7.49 -12.93
N GLU A 122 10.93 -6.83 -12.77
CA GLU A 122 12.22 -7.46 -12.42
C GLU A 122 12.18 -8.28 -11.12
N HIS A 123 11.22 -7.99 -10.24
CA HIS A 123 11.03 -8.69 -8.99
C HIS A 123 9.68 -9.41 -8.89
N ALA A 124 8.91 -9.47 -9.97
CA ALA A 124 7.75 -10.33 -10.03
C ALA A 124 8.15 -11.83 -9.98
N PRO A 125 7.23 -12.74 -9.60
CA PRO A 125 5.88 -12.46 -9.10
C PRO A 125 5.86 -12.02 -7.63
N TYR A 126 4.80 -11.33 -7.24
CA TYR A 126 4.51 -10.92 -5.87
C TYR A 126 3.42 -11.78 -5.24
N ASN A 127 3.57 -12.09 -3.95
CA ASN A 127 2.49 -12.73 -3.21
C ASN A 127 1.37 -11.76 -2.90
N ARG A 128 1.71 -10.47 -2.72
CA ARG A 128 0.79 -9.42 -2.30
C ARG A 128 1.09 -8.13 -3.04
N ILE A 129 0.06 -7.41 -3.44
CA ILE A 129 0.18 -6.08 -4.05
C ILE A 129 -0.71 -5.10 -3.30
N MET A 130 -0.16 -3.98 -2.86
CA MET A 130 -0.87 -2.89 -2.21
C MET A 130 -0.76 -1.64 -3.08
N VAL A 131 -1.88 -1.10 -3.53
CA VAL A 131 -1.90 0.15 -4.31
C VAL A 131 -2.59 1.22 -3.47
N THR A 132 -1.89 2.32 -3.20
CA THR A 132 -2.35 3.41 -2.32
C THR A 132 -2.72 4.68 -3.10
N ALA A 133 -3.07 4.51 -4.38
CA ALA A 133 -3.59 5.54 -5.27
C ALA A 133 -4.67 4.93 -6.18
N ALA A 134 -5.68 5.71 -6.54
CA ALA A 134 -6.81 5.22 -7.32
C ALA A 134 -6.49 5.15 -8.81
N ALA A 135 -6.66 3.97 -9.41
CA ALA A 135 -6.58 3.79 -10.86
C ALA A 135 -7.98 3.92 -11.50
N THR A 136 -8.06 4.33 -12.77
CA THR A 136 -9.34 4.35 -13.51
C THR A 136 -9.88 2.94 -13.79
N GLN A 137 -8.99 1.97 -13.87
CA GLN A 137 -9.26 0.54 -14.01
C GLN A 137 -8.10 -0.25 -13.40
N VAL A 138 -8.30 -1.54 -13.09
CA VAL A 138 -7.21 -2.38 -12.58
C VAL A 138 -6.10 -2.51 -13.64
N PRO A 139 -4.84 -2.16 -13.30
CA PRO A 139 -3.71 -2.33 -14.21
C PRO A 139 -3.44 -3.80 -14.54
N ARG A 140 -3.39 -4.14 -15.82
CA ARG A 140 -3.10 -5.51 -16.27
C ARG A 140 -1.70 -5.95 -15.84
N GLU A 141 -0.73 -5.05 -15.88
CA GLU A 141 0.65 -5.29 -15.47
C GLU A 141 0.74 -5.75 -14.01
N LEU A 142 -0.12 -5.21 -13.12
CA LEU A 142 -0.15 -5.63 -11.73
C LEU A 142 -0.80 -7.01 -11.56
N ILE A 143 -1.80 -7.35 -12.37
CA ILE A 143 -2.39 -8.70 -12.41
C ILE A 143 -1.37 -9.74 -12.90
N ASP A 144 -0.60 -9.39 -13.94
CA ASP A 144 0.41 -10.26 -14.52
C ASP A 144 1.57 -10.50 -13.52
N GLN A 145 1.91 -9.49 -12.72
CA GLN A 145 2.92 -9.58 -11.65
C GLN A 145 2.41 -10.21 -10.35
N LEU A 146 1.10 -10.42 -10.21
CA LEU A 146 0.52 -11.14 -9.07
C LEU A 146 0.74 -12.65 -9.25
N GLY A 147 1.39 -13.26 -8.27
CA GLY A 147 1.59 -14.71 -8.23
C GLY A 147 0.31 -15.48 -7.98
N ILE A 148 0.33 -16.78 -8.28
CA ILE A 148 -0.73 -17.73 -7.90
C ILE A 148 -0.91 -17.74 -6.37
N GLY A 149 -2.17 -17.79 -5.92
CA GLY A 149 -2.53 -17.59 -4.50
C GLY A 149 -2.29 -16.17 -3.99
N GLY A 150 -2.03 -15.23 -4.91
CA GLY A 150 -1.73 -13.84 -4.62
C GLY A 150 -2.98 -13.01 -4.33
N LYS A 151 -2.80 -11.96 -3.53
CA LYS A 151 -3.87 -10.99 -3.25
C LYS A 151 -3.43 -9.57 -3.58
N MET A 152 -4.34 -8.77 -4.11
CA MET A 152 -4.11 -7.36 -4.41
C MET A 152 -5.21 -6.49 -3.82
N ILE A 153 -4.81 -5.40 -3.17
CA ILE A 153 -5.69 -4.32 -2.76
C ILE A 153 -5.44 -3.12 -3.66
N ILE A 154 -6.51 -2.60 -4.27
CA ILE A 154 -6.43 -1.45 -5.16
C ILE A 154 -7.73 -0.62 -5.16
N PRO A 155 -7.65 0.70 -4.94
CA PRO A 155 -8.76 1.60 -5.21
C PRO A 155 -8.96 1.79 -6.72
N VAL A 156 -10.18 1.60 -7.21
CA VAL A 156 -10.52 1.75 -8.64
C VAL A 156 -11.76 2.60 -8.81
N GLY A 157 -11.70 3.55 -9.75
CA GLY A 157 -12.86 4.32 -10.17
C GLY A 157 -12.52 5.73 -10.63
N THR A 158 -13.55 6.56 -10.71
CA THR A 158 -13.42 7.96 -11.13
C THR A 158 -13.09 8.84 -9.93
N PRO A 159 -12.66 10.10 -10.12
CA PRO A 159 -12.51 11.04 -9.01
C PRO A 159 -13.78 11.27 -8.16
N LEU A 160 -14.96 10.97 -8.71
CA LEU A 160 -16.25 11.13 -8.04
C LEU A 160 -16.59 9.94 -7.13
N LEU A 161 -16.29 8.71 -7.60
CA LEU A 161 -16.64 7.45 -6.94
C LEU A 161 -15.54 6.43 -7.21
N GLN A 162 -14.98 5.86 -6.14
CA GLN A 162 -13.96 4.82 -6.18
C GLN A 162 -14.35 3.68 -5.23
N GLU A 163 -14.11 2.46 -5.65
CA GLU A 163 -14.30 1.24 -4.86
C GLU A 163 -12.93 0.69 -4.45
N LEU A 164 -12.81 0.25 -3.21
CA LEU A 164 -11.64 -0.50 -2.76
C LEU A 164 -11.83 -1.96 -3.15
N LEU A 165 -11.02 -2.45 -4.09
CA LEU A 165 -11.12 -3.81 -4.58
C LEU A 165 -10.08 -4.71 -3.91
N LEU A 166 -10.51 -5.92 -3.53
CA LEU A 166 -9.67 -7.07 -3.25
C LEU A 166 -9.71 -8.01 -4.45
N LEU A 167 -8.56 -8.25 -5.07
CA LEU A 167 -8.39 -9.24 -6.12
C LEU A 167 -7.63 -10.44 -5.56
N GLU A 168 -8.11 -11.64 -5.83
CA GLU A 168 -7.48 -12.90 -5.46
C GLU A 168 -7.20 -13.71 -6.73
N LYS A 169 -5.95 -14.16 -6.91
CA LYS A 169 -5.56 -15.01 -8.04
C LYS A 169 -5.52 -16.45 -7.58
N ASP A 170 -6.40 -17.29 -8.11
CA ASP A 170 -6.48 -18.69 -7.72
C ASP A 170 -5.39 -19.56 -8.37
N GLU A 171 -5.43 -20.86 -8.07
CA GLU A 171 -4.46 -21.86 -8.56
C GLU A 171 -4.52 -22.07 -10.08
N ASP A 172 -5.66 -21.79 -10.71
CA ASP A 172 -5.84 -21.86 -12.16
C ASP A 172 -5.43 -20.55 -12.86
N GLY A 173 -5.12 -19.50 -12.07
CA GLY A 173 -4.71 -18.18 -12.55
C GLY A 173 -5.88 -17.22 -12.81
N GLU A 174 -7.09 -17.61 -12.44
CA GLU A 174 -8.30 -16.78 -12.56
C GLU A 174 -8.34 -15.71 -11.46
N ILE A 175 -8.91 -14.56 -11.80
CA ILE A 175 -9.01 -13.41 -10.88
C ILE A 175 -10.42 -13.32 -10.33
N HIS A 176 -10.53 -13.41 -9.01
CA HIS A 176 -11.75 -13.17 -8.25
C HIS A 176 -11.69 -11.78 -7.62
N THR A 177 -12.72 -10.97 -7.84
CA THR A 177 -12.76 -9.58 -7.35
C THR A 177 -13.88 -9.41 -6.33
N THR A 178 -13.56 -8.81 -5.20
CA THR A 178 -14.50 -8.42 -4.14
C THR A 178 -14.40 -6.91 -3.92
N VAL A 179 -15.55 -6.23 -3.83
CA VAL A 179 -15.61 -4.83 -3.39
C VAL A 179 -15.65 -4.81 -1.87
N LEU A 180 -14.70 -4.11 -1.24
CA LEU A 180 -14.60 -4.00 0.21
C LEU A 180 -15.33 -2.78 0.76
N ASP A 181 -15.13 -1.60 0.15
CA ASP A 181 -15.70 -0.34 0.61
C ASP A 181 -15.71 0.73 -0.51
N GLU A 182 -16.42 1.83 -0.28
CA GLU A 182 -16.32 3.07 -1.07
C GLU A 182 -15.23 3.98 -0.47
N VAL A 183 -14.28 4.42 -1.30
CA VAL A 183 -13.10 5.15 -0.83
C VAL A 183 -12.82 6.39 -1.67
N ARG A 184 -11.88 7.22 -1.20
CA ARG A 184 -11.33 8.34 -1.97
C ARG A 184 -9.83 8.47 -1.77
N PHE A 185 -9.09 8.06 -2.78
CA PHE A 185 -7.64 8.20 -2.91
C PHE A 185 -7.28 9.24 -3.97
N VAL A 186 -6.05 9.74 -3.86
CA VAL A 186 -5.37 10.49 -4.92
C VAL A 186 -5.22 9.62 -6.17
N PRO A 187 -5.23 10.20 -7.39
CA PRO A 187 -5.14 9.42 -8.62
C PRO A 187 -3.76 8.77 -8.80
N LEU A 188 -3.75 7.53 -9.28
CA LEU A 188 -2.56 6.83 -9.73
C LEU A 188 -2.09 7.46 -11.05
N LYS A 189 -1.15 8.39 -10.94
CA LYS A 189 -0.53 9.03 -12.10
C LYS A 189 0.24 8.01 -12.94
N GLY A 190 0.07 8.05 -14.26
CA GLY A 190 0.75 7.14 -15.18
C GLY A 190 -0.20 6.67 -16.28
N LYS A 191 -0.09 5.39 -16.69
CA LYS A 191 -0.90 4.80 -17.77
C LYS A 191 -2.40 4.71 -17.45
N TYR A 192 -2.78 4.73 -16.18
CA TYR A 192 -4.13 4.44 -15.68
C TYR A 192 -4.80 5.63 -14.97
N GLU A 193 -4.37 6.85 -15.30
CA GLU A 193 -4.99 8.10 -14.83
C GLU A 193 -6.28 8.46 -15.58
#